data_AF-A0A1Y3CYS4-F1
#
_entry.id   AF-A0A1Y3CYS4-F1
#
_cell.length_a   1.000
_cell.length_b   1.000
_cell.length_c   1.000
_cell.angle_alpha   90.00
_cell.angle_beta   90.00
_cell.angle_gamma   90.00
#
_symmetry.space_group_name_H-M   'P 1'
#
loop_
_entity.id
_entity.type
_entity.pdbx_description
1 polymer ?
#
loop_
_entity_poly.entity_id
_entity_poly.type
_entity_poly.pdbx_seq_one_letter_code
_entity_poly.pdbx_strand_id
1 'polypeptide(L)'
;MDKQKPEWLSIQEIFYTCLAAYGYSIWISWVLPDYLPFATAENIYLSVLLSFIFLIFYIVLVPCIPSKLWQKRINYLNYILLLSCWIIKKMGEH
;
A
#
# COMPACT_ATOMS: atom_id res chain seq x y z
N MET A 1 35.50 -10.92 -12.46
CA MET A 1 34.44 -9.88 -12.45
C MET A 1 33.12 -10.58 -12.73
N ASP A 2 32.44 -10.97 -11.67
CA ASP A 2 31.09 -11.51 -11.73
C ASP A 2 30.17 -10.45 -12.34
N LYS A 3 29.66 -10.73 -13.54
CA LYS A 3 28.63 -9.92 -14.16
C LYS A 3 27.35 -10.16 -13.38
N GLN A 4 27.07 -9.32 -12.37
CA GLN A 4 25.74 -9.24 -11.76
C GLN A 4 24.75 -8.99 -12.90
N LYS A 5 24.03 -10.04 -13.30
CA LYS A 5 22.87 -9.90 -14.17
C LYS A 5 21.91 -8.97 -13.42
N PRO A 6 21.29 -7.98 -14.07
CA PRO A 6 20.22 -7.23 -13.44
C PRO A 6 19.17 -8.26 -12.98
N GLU A 7 18.99 -8.39 -11.67
CA GLU A 7 17.86 -9.11 -11.09
C GLU A 7 16.61 -8.31 -11.44
N TRP A 8 16.13 -8.46 -12.67
CA TRP A 8 14.80 -8.01 -13.04
C TRP A 8 13.82 -8.75 -12.13
N LEU A 9 12.99 -8.00 -11.41
CA LEU A 9 11.94 -8.60 -10.58
C LEU A 9 11.10 -9.55 -11.43
N SER A 10 10.79 -10.70 -10.85
CA SER A 10 9.85 -11.64 -11.46
C SER A 10 8.49 -10.93 -11.62
N ILE A 11 7.78 -11.23 -12.72
CA ILE A 11 6.42 -10.74 -12.96
C ILE A 11 5.50 -10.99 -11.73
N GLN A 12 5.71 -12.10 -11.02
CA GLN A 12 5.00 -12.40 -9.77
C GLN A 12 5.31 -11.37 -8.67
N GLU A 13 6.57 -10.99 -8.48
CA GLU A 13 6.97 -10.02 -7.45
C GLU A 13 6.41 -8.62 -7.76
N ILE A 14 6.38 -8.24 -9.04
CA ILE A 14 5.73 -7.01 -9.50
C ILE A 14 4.23 -7.07 -9.21
N PHE A 15 3.57 -8.19 -9.54
CA PHE A 15 2.13 -8.37 -9.29
C PHE A 15 1.79 -8.23 -7.80
N TYR A 16 2.52 -8.92 -6.91
CA TYR A 16 2.29 -8.81 -5.48
C TYR A 16 2.58 -7.42 -4.93
N THR A 17 3.59 -6.74 -5.47
CA THR A 17 3.92 -5.36 -5.10
C THR A 17 2.80 -4.40 -5.49
N CYS A 18 2.28 -4.50 -6.72
CA CYS A 18 1.15 -3.70 -7.19
C CYS A 18 -0.13 -4.00 -6.39
N LEU A 19 -0.40 -5.28 -6.12
CA LEU A 19 -1.54 -5.70 -5.29
C LEU A 19 -1.44 -5.13 -3.88
N ALA A 20 -0.24 -5.11 -3.31
CA ALA A 20 0.00 -4.54 -2.01
C ALA A 20 -0.18 -3.03 -2.02
N ALA A 21 0.46 -2.33 -2.96
CA ALA A 21 0.30 -0.89 -3.14
C ALA A 21 -1.18 -0.49 -3.23
N TYR A 22 -1.96 -1.23 -4.02
CA TYR A 22 -3.39 -1.01 -4.15
C TYR A 22 -4.16 -1.20 -2.83
N GLY A 23 -3.82 -2.24 -2.05
CA GLY A 23 -4.41 -2.47 -0.73
C GLY A 23 -4.14 -1.32 0.25
N TYR A 24 -2.89 -0.82 0.31
CA TYR A 24 -2.53 0.36 1.11
C TYR A 24 -3.30 1.60 0.66
N SER A 25 -3.41 1.85 -0.64
CA SER A 25 -4.12 3.00 -1.16
C SER A 25 -5.61 2.96 -0.86
N ILE A 26 -6.26 1.79 -0.93
CA ILE A 26 -7.66 1.65 -0.50
C ILE A 26 -7.78 1.95 0.99
N TRP A 27 -6.90 1.37 1.81
CA TRP A 27 -6.95 1.54 3.26
C TRP A 27 -6.81 3.01 3.66
N ILE A 28 -5.84 3.72 3.09
CA ILE A 28 -5.66 5.16 3.33
C ILE A 28 -6.91 5.92 2.87
N SER A 29 -7.39 5.66 1.64
CA SER A 29 -8.56 6.34 1.06
C SER A 29 -9.80 6.24 1.95
N TRP A 30 -9.95 5.13 2.66
CA TRP A 30 -11.13 4.83 3.48
C TRP A 30 -10.97 5.23 4.94
N VAL A 31 -9.81 4.97 5.54
CA VAL A 31 -9.61 5.21 6.97
C VAL A 31 -9.27 6.67 7.20
N LEU A 32 -8.36 7.24 6.42
CA LEU A 32 -7.83 8.58 6.67
C LEU A 32 -8.89 9.71 6.66
N PRO A 33 -9.97 9.70 5.85
CA PRO A 33 -10.96 10.77 5.86
C PRO A 33 -11.66 10.96 7.21
N ASP A 34 -11.83 9.89 7.99
CA ASP A 34 -12.53 9.92 9.28
C ASP A 34 -11.66 10.47 10.42
N TYR A 35 -10.34 10.54 10.23
CA TYR A 35 -9.40 11.05 11.23
C TYR A 35 -8.89 12.47 10.93
N LEU A 36 -9.26 13.03 9.77
CA LEU A 36 -8.84 14.36 9.36
C LEU A 36 -9.81 15.43 9.91
N PRO A 37 -9.30 16.59 10.38
CA PRO A 37 -10.11 17.61 11.03
C PRO A 37 -10.85 18.56 10.05
N PHE A 38 -10.83 18.31 8.74
CA PHE A 38 -11.44 19.19 7.74
C PHE A 38 -12.87 18.78 7.38
N ALA A 39 -13.51 19.53 6.47
CA ALA A 39 -14.82 19.18 5.96
C ALA A 39 -14.78 17.83 5.23
N THR A 40 -15.86 17.05 5.31
CA THR A 40 -15.92 15.67 4.80
C THR A 40 -15.47 15.54 3.33
N ALA A 41 -15.84 16.50 2.49
CA ALA A 41 -15.41 16.52 1.10
C ALA A 41 -13.90 16.72 0.95
N GLU A 42 -13.32 17.68 1.67
CA GLU A 42 -11.88 17.98 1.66
C GLU A 42 -11.07 16.79 2.18
N ASN A 43 -11.55 16.13 3.24
CA ASN A 43 -10.96 14.92 3.79
C ASN A 43 -10.90 13.78 2.76
N ILE A 44 -11.98 13.56 2.00
CA ILE A 44 -12.03 12.54 0.95
C ILE A 44 -11.02 12.86 -0.16
N TYR A 45 -10.99 14.11 -0.65
CA TYR A 45 -10.05 14.51 -1.70
C TYR A 45 -8.58 14.40 -1.24
N LEU A 46 -8.27 14.87 -0.03
CA LEU A 46 -6.93 14.79 0.54
C LEU A 46 -6.50 13.32 0.72
N SER A 47 -7.41 12.48 1.19
CA SER A 47 -7.17 11.06 1.41
C SER A 47 -6.91 10.30 0.10
N VAL A 48 -7.70 10.56 -0.94
CA VAL A 48 -7.48 9.97 -2.27
C VAL A 48 -6.14 10.44 -2.85
N LEU A 49 -5.79 11.71 -2.70
CA LEU A 49 -4.51 12.26 -3.14
C LEU A 49 -3.33 11.58 -2.43
N LEU A 50 -3.39 11.48 -1.09
CA LEU A 50 -2.37 10.79 -0.28
C LEU A 50 -2.24 9.32 -0.66
N SER A 51 -3.36 8.65 -0.89
CA SER A 51 -3.40 7.25 -1.35
C SER A 51 -2.73 7.07 -2.70
N PHE A 52 -2.91 8.01 -3.63
CA PHE A 52 -2.29 7.97 -4.95
C PHE A 52 -0.78 8.23 -4.89
N ILE A 53 -0.36 9.17 -4.04
CA ILE A 53 1.07 9.42 -3.76
C ILE A 53 1.72 8.16 -3.19
N PHE A 54 1.09 7.55 -2.18
CA PHE A 54 1.58 6.30 -1.58
C PHE A 54 1.62 5.15 -2.59
N LEU A 55 0.65 5.04 -3.50
CA LEU A 55 0.64 4.03 -4.56
C LEU A 55 1.91 4.12 -5.42
N ILE A 56 2.20 5.33 -5.91
CA ILE A 56 3.35 5.60 -6.79
C ILE A 56 4.65 5.31 -6.03
N PHE A 57 4.77 5.85 -4.81
CA PHE A 57 5.96 5.60 -3.99
C PHE A 57 6.19 4.12 -3.76
N TYR A 58 5.15 3.36 -3.43
CA TYR A 58 5.27 1.95 -3.14
C TYR A 58 5.66 1.13 -4.39
N ILE A 59 5.05 1.41 -5.55
CA ILE A 59 5.39 0.75 -6.82
C ILE A 59 6.83 1.06 -7.24
N VAL A 60 7.37 2.24 -6.92
CA VAL A 60 8.75 2.60 -7.27
C VAL A 60 9.76 2.08 -6.24
N LEU A 61 9.48 2.24 -4.94
CA LEU A 61 10.42 1.91 -3.86
C LEU A 61 10.54 0.41 -3.61
N VAL A 62 9.43 -0.33 -3.59
CA VAL A 62 9.45 -1.75 -3.18
C VAL A 62 10.26 -2.63 -4.15
N PRO A 63 10.21 -2.41 -5.48
CA PRO A 63 11.13 -3.01 -6.43
C PRO A 63 12.60 -2.71 -6.17
N CYS A 64 12.92 -1.50 -5.72
CA CYS A 64 14.30 -1.07 -5.46
C CYS A 64 14.89 -1.67 -4.17
N ILE A 65 14.10 -2.37 -3.35
CA ILE A 65 14.59 -3.02 -2.13
C ILE A 65 15.32 -4.31 -2.51
N PRO A 66 16.65 -4.40 -2.31
CA PRO A 66 17.43 -5.58 -2.70
C PRO A 66 17.17 -6.80 -1.80
N SER A 67 16.53 -6.60 -0.64
CA SER A 67 16.25 -7.67 0.31
C SER A 67 14.87 -8.29 0.10
N LYS A 68 14.84 -9.54 -0.37
CA LYS A 68 13.62 -10.36 -0.48
C LYS A 68 12.87 -10.52 0.85
N LEU A 69 13.58 -10.44 1.98
CA LEU A 69 12.98 -10.55 3.31
C LEU A 69 12.17 -9.29 3.67
N TRP A 70 12.66 -8.12 3.26
CA TRP A 70 11.93 -6.85 3.41
C TRP A 70 10.73 -6.79 2.48
N GLN A 71 10.86 -7.23 1.22
CA GLN A 71 9.71 -7.33 0.30
C GLN A 71 8.61 -8.24 0.87
N LYS A 72 8.96 -9.40 1.45
CA LYS A 72 7.98 -10.27 2.12
C LYS A 72 7.31 -9.61 3.33
N ARG A 73 8.07 -8.89 4.18
CA ARG A 73 7.50 -8.17 5.33
C ARG A 73 6.52 -7.09 4.89
N ILE A 74 6.88 -6.34 3.86
CA ILE A 74 6.07 -5.28 3.28
C ILE A 74 4.76 -5.84 2.69
N ASN A 75 4.82 -6.98 2.01
CA ASN A 75 3.62 -7.70 1.56
C ASN A 75 2.78 -8.27 2.72
N TYR A 76 3.41 -8.77 3.79
CA TYR A 76 2.68 -9.29 4.95
C TYR A 76 1.91 -8.18 5.69
N LEU A 77 2.52 -7.00 5.82
CA LEU A 77 1.87 -5.82 6.38
C LEU A 77 0.61 -5.43 5.58
N ASN A 78 0.60 -5.62 4.26
CA ASN A 78 -0.60 -5.39 3.45
C ASN A 78 -1.77 -6.31 3.85
N TYR A 79 -1.50 -7.60 4.12
CA TYR A 79 -2.55 -8.52 4.58
C TYR A 79 -3.10 -8.12 5.95
N ILE A 80 -2.23 -7.65 6.86
CA ILE A 80 -2.64 -7.12 8.17
C ILE A 80 -3.51 -5.87 8.00
N LEU A 81 -3.18 -4.99 7.06
CA LEU A 81 -3.93 -3.77 6.78
C LEU A 81 -5.28 -4.05 6.11
N LEU A 82 -5.35 -5.03 5.20
CA LEU A 82 -6.63 -5.48 4.66
C LEU A 82 -7.53 -6.04 5.77
N LEU A 83 -6.95 -6.79 6.71
CA LEU A 83 -7.67 -7.30 7.88
C LEU A 83 -8.16 -6.15 8.78
N SER A 84 -7.33 -5.14 9.02
CA SER A 84 -7.75 -3.98 9.83
C SER A 84 -8.83 -3.16 9.15
N CYS A 85 -8.78 -3.01 7.82
CA CYS A 85 -9.86 -2.42 7.01
C CYS A 85 -11.18 -3.18 7.22
N TRP A 86 -11.14 -4.52 7.19
CA TRP A 86 -12.32 -5.35 7.41
C TRP A 86 -12.88 -5.21 8.83
N ILE A 87 -12.01 -5.13 9.84
CA ILE A 87 -12.43 -4.93 11.24
C ILE A 87 -13.06 -3.55 11.44
N ILE A 88 -12.42 -2.49 10.92
CA ILE A 88 -12.95 -1.11 11.02
C ILE A 88 -14.32 -1.02 10.35
N LYS A 89 -14.48 -1.61 9.14
CA LYS A 89 -15.77 -1.64 8.46
C LYS A 89 -16.84 -2.36 9.27
N LYS A 90 -16.51 -3.51 9.85
CA LYS A 90 -17.45 -4.27 10.68
C LYS A 90 -17.84 -3.54 11.97
N MET A 91 -16.95 -2.71 12.51
CA MET A 91 -17.23 -1.91 13.71
C MET A 91 -17.99 -0.61 13.43
N GLY A 92 -17.83 -0.01 12.24
CA GLY A 92 -18.56 1.20 11.85
C GLY A 92 -20.00 0.98 11.34
N GLU A 93 -20.39 -0.28 11.07
CA GLU A 93 -21.76 -0.67 10.74
C GLU A 93 -22.66 -0.89 11.98
N HIS A 94 -22.18 -0.61 13.19
CA HIS A 94 -22.92 -0.65 14.45
C HIS A 94 -23.11 0.74 15.05
#